data_AF-A0A3R7AGC7-F1
#
_entry.id   AF-A0A3R7AGC7-F1
#
_cell.length_a   1.000
_cell.length_b   1.000
_cell.length_c   1.000
_cell.angle_alpha   90.00
_cell.angle_beta   90.00
_cell.angle_gamma   90.00
#
_symmetry.space_group_name_H-M   'P 1'
#
loop_
_entity.id
_entity.type
_entity.pdbx_description
1 polymer ?
#
loop_
_entity_poly.entity_id
_entity_poly.type
_entity_poly.pdbx_seq_one_letter_code
_entity_poly.pdbx_strand_id
1 'polypeptide(L)'
;MNKKKYSSIWRVYVSELYRLFHKRSFWLAFMVLFLYAAADYLHTASWIIRGFVKEPYAASGYFMGAYQSFNKYQPIFIKVFPLLMALPCVSAWYEETKRSRNAALVMQRTSPFRYLSAKAMAYFTGNAVMVFVCYALNLLACELTYGEAYPTPFGERYTELYYMDLADNHPMPLMGYYVTHTVLYLFVFCIVIAVFAGVLGLFAYACSLWLTRSFALVFVLLYGCFYFTMRYSQYIKGFDLSYVLCVGDRWNTGYTQIFLLINIGLVLLSGILIAVRRIRGLEMYF
;
A
#
# COMPACT_ATOMS: atom_id res chain seq x y z
N MET A 1 12.10 45.81 4.31
CA MET A 1 12.02 44.35 3.98
C MET A 1 10.70 43.78 4.50
N ASN A 2 9.75 43.54 3.61
CA ASN A 2 8.44 42.99 3.99
C ASN A 2 8.60 41.48 4.27
N LYS A 3 8.51 41.04 5.53
CA LYS A 3 8.52 39.61 5.88
C LYS A 3 7.23 38.99 5.30
N LYS A 4 7.29 38.46 4.08
CA LYS A 4 6.22 37.64 3.49
C LYS A 4 5.89 36.54 4.50
N LYS A 5 4.68 36.59 5.07
CA LYS A 5 4.18 35.58 6.01
C LYS A 5 3.95 34.29 5.21
N TYR A 6 4.98 33.47 5.10
CA TYR A 6 4.91 32.20 4.36
C TYR A 6 3.76 31.36 4.93
N SER A 7 2.90 30.85 4.05
CA SER A 7 1.85 29.92 4.49
C SER A 7 2.49 28.68 5.12
N SER A 8 1.87 28.19 6.19
CA SER A 8 2.28 26.96 6.88
C SER A 8 2.25 25.78 5.90
N ILE A 9 3.23 24.88 6.02
CA ILE A 9 3.30 23.63 5.27
C ILE A 9 2.01 22.81 5.43
N TRP A 10 1.39 22.89 6.62
CA TRP A 10 0.13 22.21 6.93
C TRP A 10 -1.02 22.64 6.02
N ARG A 11 -1.17 23.95 5.77
CA ARG A 11 -2.23 24.45 4.88
C ARG A 11 -2.03 23.99 3.44
N VAL A 12 -0.79 23.91 2.97
CA VAL A 12 -0.47 23.39 1.64
C VAL A 12 -0.76 21.89 1.58
N TYR A 13 -0.37 21.15 2.62
CA TYR A 13 -0.61 19.71 2.73
C TYR A 13 -2.10 19.38 2.64
N VAL A 14 -2.94 20.04 3.45
CA VAL A 14 -4.40 19.82 3.43
C VAL A 14 -4.99 20.14 2.06
N SER A 15 -4.55 21.22 1.42
CA SER A 15 -5.00 21.60 0.08
C SER A 15 -4.59 20.57 -0.98
N GLU A 16 -3.35 20.05 -0.92
CA GLU A 16 -2.88 19.04 -1.88
C GLU A 16 -3.52 17.67 -1.64
N LEU A 17 -3.81 17.33 -0.38
CA LEU A 17 -4.58 16.13 -0.02
C LEU A 17 -6.02 16.21 -0.54
N TYR A 18 -6.69 17.35 -0.35
CA TYR A 18 -8.00 17.60 -0.93
C TYR A 18 -7.97 17.44 -2.46
N ARG A 19 -6.98 18.05 -3.13
CA ARG A 19 -6.81 17.91 -4.57
C ARG A 19 -6.60 16.46 -4.99
N LEU A 20 -5.79 15.71 -4.26
CA LEU A 20 -5.54 14.29 -4.52
C LEU A 20 -6.83 13.48 -4.48
N PHE A 21 -7.66 13.66 -3.45
CA PHE A 21 -8.96 12.99 -3.33
C PHE A 21 -10.00 13.44 -4.36
N HIS A 22 -9.74 14.49 -5.15
CA HIS A 22 -10.60 14.87 -6.27
C HIS A 22 -10.03 14.41 -7.62
N LYS A 23 -8.90 13.69 -7.64
CA LYS A 23 -8.33 13.15 -8.88
C LYS A 23 -9.08 11.89 -9.30
N ARG A 24 -9.46 11.84 -10.57
CA ARG A 24 -10.04 10.64 -11.20
C ARG A 24 -9.11 9.43 -11.12
N SER A 25 -7.79 9.65 -11.26
CA SER A 25 -6.80 8.57 -11.17
C SER A 25 -6.70 7.97 -9.78
N PHE A 26 -6.89 8.79 -8.73
CA PHE A 26 -6.97 8.30 -7.36
C PHE A 26 -8.20 7.41 -7.16
N TRP A 27 -9.38 7.88 -7.57
CA TRP A 27 -10.61 7.10 -7.47
C TRP A 27 -10.59 5.84 -8.34
N LEU A 28 -9.95 5.87 -9.50
CA LEU A 28 -9.76 4.68 -10.33
C LEU A 28 -8.91 3.63 -9.59
N ALA A 29 -7.78 4.03 -9.00
CA ALA A 29 -6.95 3.14 -8.21
C ALA A 29 -7.71 2.58 -6.99
N PHE A 30 -8.46 3.43 -6.29
CA PHE A 30 -9.32 3.04 -5.17
C PHE A 30 -10.39 2.03 -5.61
N MET A 31 -11.12 2.30 -6.71
CA MET A 31 -12.16 1.41 -7.23
C MET A 31 -11.60 0.05 -7.61
N VAL A 32 -10.45 -0.01 -8.28
CA VAL A 32 -9.83 -1.30 -8.65
C VAL A 32 -9.42 -2.08 -7.40
N LEU A 33 -8.82 -1.42 -6.41
CA LEU A 33 -8.44 -2.05 -5.15
C LEU A 33 -9.66 -2.53 -4.36
N PHE A 34 -10.71 -1.72 -4.31
CA PHE A 34 -11.97 -2.04 -3.64
C PHE A 34 -12.68 -3.21 -4.32
N LEU A 35 -12.75 -3.21 -5.66
CA LEU A 35 -13.32 -4.31 -6.43
C LEU A 35 -12.52 -5.60 -6.25
N TYR A 36 -11.20 -5.52 -6.15
CA TYR A 36 -10.39 -6.68 -5.79
C TYR A 36 -10.76 -7.21 -4.41
N ALA A 37 -10.80 -6.33 -3.39
CA ALA A 37 -11.18 -6.70 -2.03
C ALA A 37 -12.58 -7.32 -1.93
N ALA A 38 -13.54 -6.79 -2.69
CA ALA A 38 -14.89 -7.31 -2.76
C ALA A 38 -14.96 -8.64 -3.55
N ALA A 39 -14.24 -8.75 -4.66
CA ALA A 39 -14.21 -9.96 -5.49
C ALA A 39 -13.57 -11.13 -4.74
N ASP A 40 -12.51 -10.88 -3.99
CA ASP A 40 -11.86 -11.85 -3.11
C ASP A 40 -12.83 -12.39 -2.06
N TYR A 41 -13.50 -11.47 -1.34
CA TYR A 41 -14.53 -11.79 -0.38
C TYR A 41 -15.68 -12.62 -1.01
N LEU A 42 -16.23 -12.18 -2.15
CA LEU A 42 -17.35 -12.85 -2.84
C LEU A 42 -16.95 -14.22 -3.37
N HIS A 43 -15.72 -14.37 -3.86
CA HIS A 43 -15.20 -15.64 -4.33
C HIS A 43 -15.20 -16.66 -3.18
N THR A 44 -14.67 -16.26 -2.04
CA THR A 44 -14.63 -17.09 -0.82
C THR A 44 -16.04 -17.43 -0.34
N ALA A 45 -16.94 -16.44 -0.25
CA ALA A 45 -18.33 -16.66 0.13
C ALA A 45 -19.02 -17.67 -0.79
N SER A 46 -18.84 -17.54 -2.11
CA SER A 46 -19.45 -18.44 -3.10
C SER A 46 -18.96 -19.88 -2.96
N TRP A 47 -17.71 -20.08 -2.57
CA TRP A 47 -17.12 -21.41 -2.39
C TRP A 47 -17.64 -22.11 -1.15
N ILE A 48 -17.80 -21.35 -0.06
CA ILE A 48 -18.41 -21.83 1.18
C ILE A 48 -19.87 -22.19 0.93
N ILE A 49 -20.66 -21.31 0.29
CA ILE A 49 -22.09 -21.55 -0.01
C ILE A 49 -22.29 -22.78 -0.89
N ARG A 50 -21.39 -23.02 -1.86
CA ARG A 50 -21.46 -24.18 -2.76
C ARG A 50 -20.93 -25.48 -2.14
N GLY A 51 -20.46 -25.45 -0.89
CA GLY A 51 -19.94 -26.63 -0.20
C GLY A 51 -18.61 -27.15 -0.76
N PHE A 52 -17.85 -26.33 -1.49
CA PHE A 52 -16.51 -26.71 -1.97
C PHE A 52 -15.46 -26.71 -0.85
N VAL A 53 -15.72 -25.95 0.22
CA VAL A 53 -14.89 -25.92 1.42
C VAL A 53 -15.50 -26.90 2.43
N LYS A 54 -14.83 -28.04 2.62
CA LYS A 54 -15.29 -29.10 3.56
C LYS A 54 -15.12 -28.70 5.03
N GLU A 55 -14.13 -27.87 5.32
CA GLU A 55 -13.78 -27.42 6.68
C GLU A 55 -13.48 -25.91 6.63
N PRO A 56 -14.48 -25.06 6.95
CA PRO A 56 -14.30 -23.61 6.85
C PRO A 56 -13.29 -23.09 7.90
N TYR A 57 -12.51 -22.08 7.52
CA TYR A 57 -11.59 -21.38 8.44
C TYR A 57 -12.33 -20.36 9.31
N ALA A 58 -11.66 -19.87 10.35
CA ALA A 58 -12.09 -18.66 11.05
C ALA A 58 -12.13 -17.45 10.10
N ALA A 59 -12.89 -16.42 10.46
CA ALA A 59 -13.06 -15.20 9.65
C ALA A 59 -11.73 -14.56 9.22
N SER A 60 -10.80 -14.50 10.15
CA SER A 60 -9.42 -14.05 9.99
C SER A 60 -8.65 -14.77 8.87
N GLY A 61 -8.98 -16.04 8.61
CA GLY A 61 -8.38 -16.81 7.51
C GLY A 61 -8.79 -16.31 6.14
N TYR A 62 -9.99 -15.75 6.00
CA TYR A 62 -10.56 -15.29 4.73
C TYR A 62 -10.24 -13.83 4.40
N PHE A 63 -9.50 -13.16 5.25
CA PHE A 63 -9.01 -11.82 4.99
C PHE A 63 -8.07 -11.81 3.77
N MET A 64 -8.26 -10.86 2.85
CA MET A 64 -7.51 -10.81 1.58
C MET A 64 -5.99 -10.61 1.74
N GLY A 65 -5.56 -10.15 2.92
CA GLY A 65 -4.15 -10.02 3.28
C GLY A 65 -3.54 -11.28 3.91
N ALA A 66 -4.34 -12.32 4.18
CA ALA A 66 -3.86 -13.61 4.63
C ALA A 66 -3.50 -14.50 3.42
N TYR A 67 -2.41 -15.27 3.53
CA TYR A 67 -2.06 -16.28 2.54
C TYR A 67 -3.04 -17.44 2.64
N GLN A 68 -3.87 -17.63 1.61
CA GLN A 68 -4.61 -18.87 1.44
C GLN A 68 -4.26 -19.47 0.09
N SER A 69 -3.95 -20.76 0.10
CA SER A 69 -3.83 -21.60 -1.11
C SER A 69 -5.10 -21.58 -1.99
N PHE A 70 -6.19 -21.00 -1.49
CA PHE A 70 -7.49 -20.83 -2.16
C PHE A 70 -7.66 -19.48 -2.86
N ASN A 71 -6.77 -18.50 -2.66
CA ASN A 71 -6.90 -17.19 -3.28
C ASN A 71 -6.28 -17.17 -4.69
N LYS A 72 -7.10 -17.53 -5.68
CA LYS A 72 -6.72 -17.52 -7.10
C LYS A 72 -6.30 -16.13 -7.62
N TYR A 73 -6.76 -15.05 -6.98
CA TYR A 73 -6.54 -13.68 -7.46
C TYR A 73 -5.31 -13.01 -6.85
N GLN A 74 -4.77 -13.54 -5.75
CA GLN A 74 -3.60 -12.98 -5.06
C GLN A 74 -2.35 -12.81 -5.95
N PRO A 75 -1.97 -13.78 -6.82
CA PRO A 75 -0.80 -13.60 -7.69
C PRO A 75 -0.97 -12.49 -8.75
N ILE A 76 -2.22 -12.19 -9.13
CA ILE A 76 -2.54 -11.10 -10.06
C ILE A 76 -2.46 -9.77 -9.32
N PHE A 77 -3.03 -9.71 -8.12
CA PHE A 77 -3.04 -8.51 -7.30
C PHE A 77 -1.64 -7.99 -7.00
N ILE A 78 -0.74 -8.89 -6.59
CA ILE A 78 0.66 -8.55 -6.33
C ILE A 78 1.28 -7.81 -7.52
N LYS A 79 1.04 -8.29 -8.76
CA LYS A 79 1.60 -7.67 -9.97
C LYS A 79 0.98 -6.30 -10.25
N VAL A 80 -0.29 -6.12 -9.90
CA VAL A 80 -1.05 -4.88 -10.16
C VAL A 80 -0.88 -3.86 -9.02
N PHE A 81 -0.51 -4.27 -7.82
CA PHE A 81 -0.42 -3.41 -6.65
C PHE A 81 0.52 -2.20 -6.83
N PRO A 82 1.74 -2.34 -7.38
CA PRO A 82 2.61 -1.18 -7.67
C PRO A 82 2.01 -0.23 -8.70
N LEU A 83 1.24 -0.75 -9.68
CA LEU A 83 0.53 0.07 -10.65
C LEU A 83 -0.51 0.95 -9.94
N LEU A 84 -1.29 0.35 -9.03
CA LEU A 84 -2.31 1.07 -8.26
C LEU A 84 -1.70 2.20 -7.43
N MET A 85 -0.53 1.98 -6.83
CA MET A 85 0.16 3.03 -6.07
C MET A 85 0.72 4.14 -6.96
N ALA A 86 1.07 3.83 -8.21
CA ALA A 86 1.58 4.78 -9.18
C ALA A 86 0.48 5.62 -9.86
N LEU A 87 -0.73 5.07 -10.02
CA LEU A 87 -1.85 5.71 -10.73
C LEU A 87 -2.19 7.12 -10.21
N PRO A 88 -2.27 7.38 -8.89
CA PRO A 88 -2.52 8.72 -8.37
C PRO A 88 -1.44 9.74 -8.79
N CYS A 89 -0.23 9.26 -9.10
CA CYS A 89 0.93 10.07 -9.45
C CYS A 89 1.08 10.34 -10.96
N VAL A 90 0.25 9.72 -11.83
CA VAL A 90 0.32 9.84 -13.31
C VAL A 90 0.41 11.28 -13.79
N SER A 91 -0.43 12.15 -13.23
CA SER A 91 -0.58 13.54 -13.67
C SER A 91 0.30 14.51 -12.89
N ALA A 92 1.06 14.04 -11.89
CA ALA A 92 1.81 14.91 -10.98
C ALA A 92 2.78 15.82 -11.75
N TRP A 93 3.56 15.26 -12.68
CA TRP A 93 4.49 16.03 -13.51
C TRP A 93 3.80 17.13 -14.33
N TYR A 94 2.67 16.79 -14.96
CA TYR A 94 1.93 17.70 -15.83
C TYR A 94 1.27 18.84 -15.05
N GLU A 95 0.79 18.56 -13.83
CA GLU A 95 0.29 19.57 -12.91
C GLU A 95 1.36 20.55 -12.45
N GLU A 96 2.62 20.10 -12.33
CA GLU A 96 3.74 20.94 -11.90
C GLU A 96 4.31 21.82 -13.03
N THR A 97 4.17 21.42 -14.30
CA THR A 97 4.92 22.06 -15.42
C THR A 97 4.07 22.75 -16.48
N LYS A 98 2.89 22.22 -16.86
CA LYS A 98 2.18 22.70 -18.07
C LYS A 98 0.80 23.33 -17.84
N ARG A 99 0.14 23.08 -16.70
CA ARG A 99 -1.29 23.45 -16.53
C ARG A 99 -1.63 24.29 -15.30
N SER A 100 -0.69 24.56 -14.39
CA SER A 100 -1.02 25.13 -13.09
C SER A 100 -0.29 26.44 -12.83
N ARG A 101 -0.85 27.56 -13.35
CA ARG A 101 -0.58 28.90 -12.77
C ARG A 101 -0.70 28.86 -11.24
N ASN A 102 -1.60 28.03 -10.72
CA ASN A 102 -1.82 27.82 -9.30
C ASN A 102 -0.62 27.20 -8.55
N ALA A 103 0.12 26.24 -9.15
CA ALA A 103 1.29 25.64 -8.50
C ALA A 103 2.42 26.66 -8.38
N ALA A 104 2.70 27.40 -9.48
CA ALA A 104 3.67 28.50 -9.47
C ALA A 104 3.28 29.60 -8.45
N LEU A 105 2.01 29.99 -8.40
CA LEU A 105 1.49 30.97 -7.43
C LEU A 105 1.63 30.50 -5.97
N VAL A 106 1.36 29.22 -5.69
CA VAL A 106 1.52 28.66 -4.34
C VAL A 106 2.99 28.59 -3.96
N MET A 107 3.87 28.12 -4.87
CA MET A 107 5.31 28.07 -4.64
C MET A 107 5.91 29.46 -4.36
N GLN A 108 5.41 30.51 -5.01
CA GLN A 108 5.80 31.90 -4.74
C GLN A 108 5.37 32.41 -3.35
N ARG A 109 4.30 31.84 -2.77
CA ARG A 109 3.74 32.25 -1.47
C ARG A 109 4.27 31.43 -0.28
N THR A 110 4.92 30.28 -0.49
CA THR A 110 5.46 29.42 0.60
C THR A 110 6.94 29.10 0.46
N SER A 111 7.30 28.42 -0.61
CA SER A 111 8.63 28.08 -1.12
C SER A 111 8.49 26.78 -1.92
N PRO A 112 9.27 26.58 -2.99
CA PRO A 112 9.20 25.36 -3.79
C PRO A 112 9.39 24.08 -2.96
N PHE A 113 10.33 24.10 -2.02
CA PHE A 113 10.59 22.94 -1.15
C PHE A 113 9.39 22.60 -0.27
N ARG A 114 8.81 23.57 0.44
CA ARG A 114 7.65 23.32 1.31
C ARG A 114 6.45 22.82 0.53
N TYR A 115 6.23 23.33 -0.68
CA TYR A 115 5.16 22.86 -1.55
C TYR A 115 5.39 21.41 -2.02
N LEU A 116 6.59 21.08 -2.51
CA LEU A 116 6.91 19.72 -2.97
C LEU A 116 6.85 18.71 -1.81
N SER A 117 7.36 19.07 -0.62
CA SER A 117 7.27 18.23 0.58
C SER A 117 5.82 18.04 1.04
N ALA A 118 5.00 19.10 1.05
CA ALA A 118 3.58 19.00 1.40
C ALA A 118 2.82 18.09 0.42
N LYS A 119 3.13 18.18 -0.87
CA LYS A 119 2.53 17.33 -1.89
C LYS A 119 2.99 15.87 -1.77
N ALA A 120 4.27 15.64 -1.48
CA ALA A 120 4.81 14.33 -1.17
C ALA A 120 4.11 13.67 0.04
N MET A 121 3.88 14.45 1.12
CA MET A 121 3.10 13.99 2.29
C MET A 121 1.65 13.66 1.90
N ALA A 122 1.03 14.44 1.02
CA ALA A 122 -0.32 14.17 0.54
C ALA A 122 -0.40 12.85 -0.24
N TYR A 123 0.58 12.57 -1.11
CA TYR A 123 0.67 11.29 -1.83
C TYR A 123 0.91 10.09 -0.92
N PHE A 124 1.78 10.24 0.08
CA PHE A 124 1.95 9.22 1.12
C PHE A 124 0.63 8.94 1.84
N THR A 125 -0.02 9.99 2.34
CA THR A 125 -1.26 9.86 3.13
C THR A 125 -2.39 9.29 2.29
N GLY A 126 -2.58 9.79 1.07
CA GLY A 126 -3.67 9.35 0.19
C GLY A 126 -3.57 7.87 -0.16
N ASN A 127 -2.39 7.39 -0.54
CA ASN A 127 -2.20 5.98 -0.84
C ASN A 127 -2.34 5.09 0.41
N ALA A 128 -1.82 5.55 1.55
CA ALA A 128 -1.99 4.82 2.81
C ALA A 128 -3.47 4.68 3.18
N VAL A 129 -4.23 5.78 3.15
CA VAL A 129 -5.67 5.77 3.45
C VAL A 129 -6.44 4.89 2.47
N MET A 130 -6.14 4.98 1.17
CA MET A 130 -6.77 4.14 0.14
C MET A 130 -6.60 2.64 0.46
N VAL A 131 -5.37 2.20 0.75
CA VAL A 131 -5.09 0.80 1.06
C VAL A 131 -5.70 0.39 2.39
N PHE A 132 -5.51 1.21 3.43
CA PHE A 132 -6.08 0.96 4.75
C PHE A 132 -7.60 0.74 4.68
N VAL A 133 -8.33 1.63 4.00
CA VAL A 133 -9.79 1.54 3.92
C VAL A 133 -10.23 0.25 3.22
N CYS A 134 -9.61 -0.12 2.09
CA CYS A 134 -9.98 -1.34 1.38
C CYS A 134 -9.67 -2.60 2.20
N TYR A 135 -8.51 -2.65 2.85
CA TYR A 135 -8.12 -3.79 3.70
C TYR A 135 -8.99 -3.88 4.97
N ALA A 136 -9.24 -2.77 5.66
CA ALA A 136 -10.05 -2.74 6.87
C ALA A 136 -11.52 -3.07 6.58
N LEU A 137 -12.08 -2.61 5.45
CA LEU A 137 -13.44 -2.98 5.04
C LEU A 137 -13.54 -4.45 4.67
N ASN A 138 -12.53 -5.03 4.02
CA ASN A 138 -12.49 -6.47 3.76
C ASN A 138 -12.40 -7.28 5.06
N LEU A 139 -11.51 -6.90 5.98
CA LEU A 139 -11.42 -7.53 7.30
C LEU A 139 -12.76 -7.46 8.03
N LEU A 140 -13.36 -6.26 8.10
CA LEU A 140 -14.68 -6.08 8.72
C LEU A 140 -15.76 -6.93 8.04
N ALA A 141 -15.78 -6.99 6.71
CA ALA A 141 -16.74 -7.82 5.98
C ALA A 141 -16.55 -9.31 6.31
N CYS A 142 -15.30 -9.78 6.39
CA CYS A 142 -15.00 -11.15 6.79
C CYS A 142 -15.46 -11.45 8.22
N GLU A 143 -15.15 -10.58 9.19
CA GLU A 143 -15.54 -10.76 10.60
C GLU A 143 -17.07 -10.65 10.81
N LEU A 144 -17.76 -9.84 10.02
CA LEU A 144 -19.23 -9.71 10.12
C LEU A 144 -20.00 -10.89 9.53
N THR A 145 -19.42 -11.63 8.58
CA THR A 145 -20.16 -12.68 7.85
C THR A 145 -19.65 -14.08 8.12
N TYR A 146 -18.35 -14.25 8.32
CA TYR A 146 -17.78 -15.53 8.73
C TYR A 146 -17.70 -15.53 10.27
N GLY A 147 -18.40 -16.44 10.94
CA GLY A 147 -18.29 -16.57 12.40
C GLY A 147 -16.90 -17.05 12.86
N GLU A 148 -16.42 -16.52 13.98
CA GLU A 148 -15.30 -17.08 14.74
C GLU A 148 -15.77 -18.38 15.41
N ALA A 149 -15.27 -19.53 14.93
CA ALA A 149 -15.34 -20.82 15.62
C ALA A 149 -16.67 -21.19 16.34
N TYR A 150 -17.72 -21.50 15.57
CA TYR A 150 -18.89 -22.25 16.08
C TYR A 150 -19.28 -23.34 15.07
N PRO A 151 -19.92 -24.45 15.51
CA PRO A 151 -20.53 -25.40 14.59
C PRO A 151 -21.59 -24.64 13.78
N THR A 152 -21.30 -24.47 12.49
CA THR A 152 -22.27 -23.94 11.54
C THR A 152 -23.01 -25.10 10.90
N PRO A 153 -24.15 -24.90 10.23
CA PRO A 153 -24.79 -25.92 9.39
C PRO A 153 -23.85 -26.52 8.31
N PHE A 154 -22.66 -25.94 8.13
CA PHE A 154 -21.63 -26.28 7.17
C PHE A 154 -20.38 -26.96 7.78
N GLY A 155 -20.35 -27.28 9.08
CA GLY A 155 -19.26 -28.05 9.73
C GLY A 155 -18.50 -27.34 10.87
N GLU A 156 -17.55 -28.04 11.49
CA GLU A 156 -16.59 -27.53 12.48
C GLU A 156 -15.48 -26.72 11.80
N ARG A 157 -15.12 -25.56 12.35
CA ARG A 157 -14.10 -24.66 11.80
C ARG A 157 -12.78 -24.86 12.53
N TYR A 158 -11.65 -24.95 11.80
CA TYR A 158 -10.33 -25.16 12.42
C TYR A 158 -9.98 -24.07 13.43
N THR A 159 -9.77 -24.51 14.66
CA THR A 159 -9.38 -23.76 15.85
C THR A 159 -7.88 -23.45 15.90
N GLU A 160 -7.47 -22.54 16.79
CA GLU A 160 -6.09 -22.19 17.22
C GLU A 160 -4.98 -23.26 17.00
N LEU A 161 -5.31 -24.54 17.16
CA LEU A 161 -4.43 -25.70 16.97
C LEU A 161 -3.76 -25.78 15.57
N TYR A 162 -4.44 -25.41 14.48
CA TYR A 162 -3.81 -25.35 13.14
C TYR A 162 -2.72 -24.26 13.07
N TYR A 163 -2.95 -23.13 13.74
CA TYR A 163 -2.00 -22.02 13.80
C TYR A 163 -0.83 -22.29 14.76
N MET A 164 -1.05 -23.10 15.80
CA MET A 164 0.02 -23.61 16.67
C MET A 164 0.94 -24.60 15.94
N ASP A 165 0.39 -25.49 15.09
CA ASP A 165 1.18 -26.42 14.26
C ASP A 165 1.96 -25.68 13.14
N LEU A 166 1.41 -24.54 12.67
CA LEU A 166 2.12 -23.60 11.81
C LEU A 166 3.25 -22.86 12.57
N ALA A 167 3.08 -22.59 13.87
CA ALA A 167 4.06 -21.89 14.72
C ALA A 167 5.33 -22.70 14.95
N ASP A 168 5.23 -24.03 15.03
CA ASP A 168 6.38 -24.93 15.18
C ASP A 168 7.24 -25.01 13.90
N ASN A 169 6.67 -24.73 12.73
CA ASN A 169 7.38 -24.78 11.45
C ASN A 169 7.78 -23.39 10.93
N HIS A 170 6.96 -22.35 11.13
CA HIS A 170 7.06 -21.05 10.46
C HIS A 170 6.73 -19.87 11.41
N PRO A 171 7.72 -19.29 12.11
CA PRO A 171 7.47 -18.22 13.06
C PRO A 171 6.93 -16.96 12.37
N MET A 172 5.99 -16.26 13.01
CA MET A 172 5.52 -14.93 12.62
C MET A 172 5.82 -13.89 13.73
N PRO A 173 6.13 -12.63 13.40
CA PRO A 173 6.21 -11.52 14.36
C PRO A 173 4.96 -11.47 15.24
N LEU A 174 5.15 -11.30 16.55
CA LEU A 174 4.04 -11.16 17.51
C LEU A 174 3.00 -12.30 17.41
N MET A 175 3.42 -13.53 17.10
CA MET A 175 2.52 -14.69 16.99
C MET A 175 1.68 -14.92 18.25
N GLY A 176 2.27 -14.75 19.44
CA GLY A 176 1.51 -14.83 20.70
C GLY A 176 0.37 -13.81 20.79
N TYR A 177 0.49 -12.68 20.10
CA TYR A 177 -0.55 -11.66 19.97
C TYR A 177 -1.58 -12.02 18.89
N TYR A 178 -1.16 -12.66 17.79
CA TYR A 178 -2.09 -13.17 16.78
C TYR A 178 -3.00 -14.26 17.33
N VAL A 179 -2.46 -15.16 18.15
CA VAL A 179 -3.22 -16.24 18.80
C VAL A 179 -4.23 -15.68 19.80
N THR A 180 -3.83 -14.71 20.63
CA THR A 180 -4.69 -14.13 21.68
C THR A 180 -5.65 -13.04 21.17
N HIS A 181 -5.27 -12.30 20.15
CA HIS A 181 -5.99 -11.13 19.64
C HIS A 181 -5.90 -11.04 18.10
N THR A 182 -6.42 -12.05 17.41
CA THR A 182 -6.31 -12.24 15.95
C THR A 182 -6.80 -11.03 15.15
N VAL A 183 -8.00 -10.51 15.43
CA VAL A 183 -8.58 -9.37 14.71
C VAL A 183 -7.74 -8.11 14.90
N LEU A 184 -7.28 -7.84 16.13
CA LEU A 184 -6.47 -6.67 16.44
C LEU A 184 -5.09 -6.76 15.77
N TYR A 185 -4.50 -7.96 15.71
CA TYR A 185 -3.29 -8.21 14.95
C TYR A 185 -3.50 -7.93 13.46
N LEU A 186 -4.58 -8.43 12.84
CA LEU A 186 -4.89 -8.17 11.43
C LEU A 186 -5.19 -6.70 11.15
N PHE A 187 -5.77 -5.98 12.11
CA PHE A 187 -5.97 -4.55 12.03
C PHE A 187 -4.63 -3.78 12.06
N VAL A 188 -3.72 -4.13 12.97
CA VAL A 188 -2.35 -3.58 12.99
C VAL A 188 -1.63 -3.88 11.67
N PHE A 189 -1.83 -5.08 11.13
CA PHE A 189 -1.31 -5.45 9.82
C PHE A 189 -1.87 -4.55 8.70
N CYS A 190 -3.17 -4.23 8.70
CA CYS A 190 -3.75 -3.26 7.77
C CYS A 190 -3.06 -1.89 7.83
N ILE A 191 -2.62 -1.46 9.01
CA ILE A 191 -1.86 -0.22 9.17
C ILE A 191 -0.46 -0.35 8.56
N VAL A 192 0.24 -1.46 8.81
CA VAL A 192 1.59 -1.69 8.27
C VAL A 192 1.58 -1.69 6.74
N ILE A 193 0.64 -2.41 6.11
CA ILE A 193 0.54 -2.45 4.64
C ILE A 193 0.12 -1.08 4.06
N ALA A 194 -0.70 -0.32 4.77
CA ALA A 194 -1.06 1.03 4.40
C ALA A 194 0.15 1.98 4.45
N VAL A 195 0.99 1.89 5.48
CA VAL A 195 2.23 2.68 5.56
C VAL A 195 3.15 2.33 4.38
N PHE A 196 3.31 1.05 4.05
CA PHE A 196 4.09 0.62 2.89
C PHE A 196 3.54 1.19 1.57
N ALA A 197 2.22 1.12 1.37
CA ALA A 197 1.54 1.74 0.23
C ALA A 197 1.79 3.25 0.12
N GLY A 198 1.80 3.95 1.27
CA GLY A 198 2.18 5.34 1.37
C GLY A 198 3.62 5.59 0.91
N VAL A 199 4.58 4.76 1.35
CA VAL A 199 5.99 4.85 0.92
C VAL A 199 6.11 4.65 -0.60
N LEU A 200 5.40 3.67 -1.17
CA LEU A 200 5.37 3.48 -2.63
C LEU A 200 4.77 4.69 -3.36
N GLY A 201 3.71 5.30 -2.82
CA GLY A 201 3.12 6.52 -3.37
C GLY A 201 4.07 7.71 -3.36
N LEU A 202 4.77 7.90 -2.23
CA LEU A 202 5.81 8.90 -2.08
C LEU A 202 6.92 8.71 -3.12
N PHE A 203 7.40 7.48 -3.28
CA PHE A 203 8.45 7.16 -4.23
C PHE A 203 7.99 7.35 -5.68
N ALA A 204 6.77 6.91 -6.02
CA ALA A 204 6.16 7.14 -7.32
C ALA A 204 6.06 8.63 -7.65
N TYR A 205 5.64 9.45 -6.68
CA TYR A 205 5.62 10.91 -6.82
C TYR A 205 7.02 11.46 -7.05
N ALA A 206 8.01 11.07 -6.24
CA ALA A 206 9.39 11.52 -6.38
C ALA A 206 9.95 11.20 -7.77
N CYS A 207 9.74 9.98 -8.29
CA CYS A 207 10.13 9.60 -9.65
C CYS A 207 9.40 10.42 -10.73
N SER A 208 8.11 10.71 -10.54
CA SER A 208 7.32 11.49 -11.49
C SER A 208 7.86 12.91 -11.70
N LEU A 209 8.56 13.49 -10.71
CA LEU A 209 9.18 14.81 -10.84
C LEU A 209 10.33 14.84 -11.85
N TRP A 210 10.95 13.69 -12.12
CA TRP A 210 12.13 13.55 -12.97
C TRP A 210 11.82 13.01 -14.35
N LEU A 211 10.81 12.14 -14.45
CA LEU A 211 10.46 11.47 -15.70
C LEU A 211 9.49 12.33 -16.50
N THR A 212 10.04 13.14 -17.41
CA THR A 212 9.25 13.96 -18.32
C THR A 212 8.38 13.09 -19.22
N ARG A 213 7.05 13.27 -19.16
CA ARG A 213 6.02 12.67 -20.05
C ARG A 213 5.81 11.15 -19.98
N SER A 214 6.61 10.38 -19.26
CA SER A 214 6.53 8.91 -19.31
C SER A 214 6.05 8.32 -17.99
N PHE A 215 4.75 8.44 -17.71
CA PHE A 215 4.10 7.64 -16.65
C PHE A 215 4.45 6.16 -16.79
N ALA A 216 4.55 5.67 -18.03
CA ALA A 216 5.01 4.33 -18.36
C ALA A 216 6.41 4.01 -17.80
N LEU A 217 7.35 4.98 -17.76
CA LEU A 217 8.69 4.76 -17.17
C LEU A 217 8.65 4.75 -15.64
N VAL A 218 7.83 5.60 -15.00
CA VAL A 218 7.61 5.55 -13.55
C VAL A 218 7.02 4.19 -13.16
N PHE A 219 6.05 3.73 -13.94
CA PHE A 219 5.45 2.42 -13.79
C PHE A 219 6.44 1.27 -14.03
N VAL A 220 7.22 1.30 -15.12
CA VAL A 220 8.24 0.29 -15.42
C VAL A 220 9.33 0.24 -14.37
N LEU A 221 9.72 1.37 -13.77
CA LEU A 221 10.68 1.38 -12.66
C LEU A 221 10.07 0.81 -11.37
N LEU A 222 8.86 1.22 -11.00
CA LEU A 222 8.18 0.68 -9.83
C LEU A 222 7.92 -0.82 -9.97
N TYR A 223 7.40 -1.23 -11.12
CA TYR A 223 7.14 -2.62 -11.44
C TYR A 223 8.44 -3.42 -11.58
N GLY A 224 9.47 -2.85 -12.21
CA GLY A 224 10.78 -3.48 -12.35
C GLY A 224 11.48 -3.68 -11.00
N CYS A 225 11.48 -2.67 -10.13
CA CYS A 225 11.96 -2.79 -8.76
C CYS A 225 11.16 -3.85 -8.00
N PHE A 226 9.83 -3.79 -8.04
CA PHE A 226 8.96 -4.72 -7.33
C PHE A 226 9.11 -6.17 -7.84
N TYR A 227 9.13 -6.37 -9.15
CA TYR A 227 9.29 -7.68 -9.79
C TYR A 227 10.70 -8.24 -9.62
N PHE A 228 11.75 -7.43 -9.74
CA PHE A 228 13.13 -7.84 -9.46
C PHE A 228 13.25 -8.29 -8.00
N THR A 229 12.67 -7.53 -7.09
CA THR A 229 12.65 -7.82 -5.65
C THR A 229 11.82 -9.07 -5.33
N MET A 230 10.78 -9.41 -6.11
CA MET A 230 10.00 -10.65 -5.96
C MET A 230 10.59 -11.89 -6.66
N ARG A 231 11.36 -11.70 -7.74
CA ARG A 231 11.90 -12.81 -8.54
C ARG A 231 13.30 -13.20 -8.12
N TYR A 232 14.10 -12.26 -7.64
CA TYR A 232 15.48 -12.52 -7.20
C TYR A 232 15.60 -12.65 -5.68
N SER A 233 14.54 -12.31 -4.96
CA SER A 233 14.39 -12.58 -3.53
C SER A 233 14.71 -14.00 -3.12
N GLN A 234 14.16 -14.97 -3.84
CA GLN A 234 14.39 -16.39 -3.58
C GLN A 234 15.87 -16.79 -3.57
N TYR A 235 16.77 -16.00 -4.18
CA TYR A 235 18.21 -16.24 -4.21
C TYR A 235 18.99 -15.48 -3.13
N ILE A 236 18.38 -14.48 -2.50
CA ILE A 236 18.97 -13.72 -1.40
C ILE A 236 18.36 -14.26 -0.11
N LYS A 237 19.12 -15.08 0.64
CA LYS A 237 18.68 -15.58 1.95
C LYS A 237 18.21 -14.41 2.83
N GLY A 238 16.91 -14.36 3.11
CA GLY A 238 16.29 -13.32 3.97
C GLY A 238 15.59 -12.18 3.24
N PHE A 239 15.57 -12.13 1.90
CA PHE A 239 14.92 -11.03 1.18
C PHE A 239 13.82 -11.58 0.30
N ASP A 240 12.53 -11.40 0.63
CA ASP A 240 11.44 -11.66 -0.29
C ASP A 240 10.30 -10.66 -0.20
N LEU A 241 10.04 -9.93 -1.29
CA LEU A 241 9.00 -8.91 -1.32
C LEU A 241 7.60 -9.51 -1.23
N SER A 242 7.44 -10.77 -1.65
CA SER A 242 6.22 -11.55 -1.42
C SER A 242 5.91 -11.60 0.08
N TYR A 243 6.94 -11.75 0.93
CA TYR A 243 6.82 -11.84 2.39
C TYR A 243 6.75 -10.48 3.09
N VAL A 244 7.34 -9.45 2.48
CA VAL A 244 7.16 -8.02 2.84
C VAL A 244 5.70 -7.57 2.69
N LEU A 245 4.99 -8.15 1.72
CA LEU A 245 3.56 -7.96 1.49
C LEU A 245 2.71 -9.03 2.20
N CYS A 246 3.33 -9.88 3.03
CA CYS A 246 2.73 -11.05 3.68
C CYS A 246 1.92 -11.96 2.74
N VAL A 247 2.50 -12.27 1.59
CA VAL A 247 2.05 -13.32 0.67
C VAL A 247 3.16 -14.37 0.55
N GLY A 248 3.23 -15.26 1.55
CA GLY A 248 4.14 -16.41 1.53
C GLY A 248 4.22 -17.15 2.86
N ASP A 249 4.48 -18.46 2.80
CA ASP A 249 4.30 -19.44 3.88
C ASP A 249 5.26 -19.34 5.11
N ARG A 250 6.15 -18.35 5.23
CA ARG A 250 7.31 -18.37 6.17
C ARG A 250 7.91 -17.00 6.56
N TRP A 251 7.58 -16.45 7.72
CA TRP A 251 8.12 -15.15 8.16
C TRP A 251 9.36 -15.29 9.09
N ASN A 252 10.51 -15.76 8.59
CA ASN A 252 11.76 -15.74 9.39
C ASN A 252 12.17 -14.33 9.88
N THR A 253 12.85 -14.31 11.02
CA THR A 253 13.37 -13.11 11.72
C THR A 253 14.22 -12.16 10.87
N GLY A 254 14.86 -12.62 9.78
CA GLY A 254 15.63 -11.78 8.86
C GLY A 254 14.79 -10.92 7.89
N TYR A 255 13.56 -11.33 7.57
CA TYR A 255 12.74 -10.66 6.56
C TYR A 255 12.23 -9.28 7.03
N THR A 256 11.92 -9.14 8.31
CA THR A 256 11.45 -7.87 8.90
C THR A 256 12.50 -6.78 8.84
N GLN A 257 13.78 -7.12 9.08
CA GLN A 257 14.87 -6.15 9.01
C GLN A 257 15.07 -5.63 7.59
N ILE A 258 15.02 -6.54 6.62
CA ILE A 258 15.10 -6.22 5.21
C ILE A 258 13.93 -5.35 4.74
N PHE A 259 12.70 -5.68 5.15
CA PHE A 259 11.52 -4.86 4.87
C PHE A 259 11.70 -3.42 5.33
N LEU A 260 12.15 -3.24 6.57
CA LEU A 260 12.40 -1.91 7.15
C LEU A 260 13.50 -1.17 6.39
N LEU A 261 14.60 -1.85 6.04
CA LEU A 261 15.70 -1.26 5.27
C LEU A 261 15.25 -0.79 3.88
N ILE A 262 14.40 -1.56 3.17
CA ILE A 262 13.84 -1.15 1.88
C ILE A 262 12.98 0.09 2.05
N ASN A 263 12.07 0.10 3.03
CA ASN A 263 11.19 1.25 3.28
C ASN A 263 11.99 2.50 3.61
N ILE A 264 12.98 2.39 4.49
CA ILE A 264 13.88 3.49 4.83
C ILE A 264 14.62 3.96 3.57
N GLY A 265 15.17 3.03 2.78
CA GLY A 265 15.86 3.33 1.52
C GLY A 265 14.98 4.07 0.52
N LEU A 266 13.72 3.64 0.33
CA LEU A 266 12.75 4.30 -0.55
C LEU A 266 12.38 5.69 -0.07
N VAL A 267 12.18 5.88 1.24
CA VAL A 267 11.89 7.20 1.83
C VAL A 267 13.09 8.15 1.65
N LEU A 268 14.31 7.67 1.95
CA LEU A 268 15.53 8.46 1.78
C LEU A 268 15.76 8.85 0.32
N LEU A 269 15.64 7.89 -0.61
CA LEU A 269 15.77 8.13 -2.04
C LEU A 269 14.72 9.13 -2.53
N SER A 270 13.48 9.01 -2.07
CA SER A 270 12.41 9.98 -2.39
C SER A 270 12.77 11.38 -1.90
N GLY A 271 13.29 11.50 -0.67
CA GLY A 271 13.73 12.76 -0.10
C GLY A 271 14.87 13.40 -0.90
N ILE A 272 15.86 12.61 -1.31
CA ILE A 272 16.97 13.04 -2.16
C ILE A 272 16.45 13.53 -3.52
N LEU A 273 15.60 12.75 -4.19
CA LEU A 273 15.03 13.13 -5.48
C LEU A 273 14.26 14.45 -5.41
N ILE A 274 13.49 14.68 -4.35
CA ILE A 274 12.76 15.95 -4.14
C ILE A 274 13.74 17.10 -3.85
N ALA A 275 14.76 16.87 -3.01
CA ALA A 275 15.75 17.88 -2.65
C ALA A 275 16.63 18.30 -3.84
N VAL A 276 17.10 17.35 -4.64
CA VAL A 276 17.91 17.65 -5.85
C VAL A 276 17.08 18.36 -6.90
N ARG A 277 15.78 18.03 -7.03
CA ARG A 277 14.87 18.73 -7.96
C ARG A 277 14.74 20.22 -7.62
N ARG A 278 14.77 20.57 -6.34
CA ARG A 278 14.82 21.96 -5.89
C ARG A 278 16.12 22.65 -6.34
N ILE A 279 17.28 21.99 -6.17
CA ILE A 279 18.60 22.57 -6.46
C ILE A 279 18.76 22.87 -7.95
N ARG A 280 18.28 21.98 -8.83
CA ARG A 280 18.35 22.19 -10.29
C ARG A 280 17.39 23.27 -10.83
N GLY A 281 16.53 23.84 -9.98
CA GLY A 281 15.48 24.75 -10.39
C GLY A 281 14.33 24.01 -11.07
N LEU A 282 13.09 24.33 -10.68
CA LEU A 282 11.95 24.05 -11.54
C LEU A 282 12.01 25.09 -12.65
N GLU A 283 12.31 24.69 -13.89
CA GLU A 283 12.02 25.52 -15.06
C GLU A 283 10.50 25.72 -15.12
N MET A 284 10.02 26.74 -14.40
CA MET A 284 8.65 27.21 -14.49
C MET A 284 8.58 28.01 -15.79
N TYR A 285 8.08 27.37 -16.85
CA TYR A 285 7.67 28.10 -18.04
C TYR A 285 6.50 29.00 -17.64
N PHE A 286 6.77 30.31 -17.56
CA PHE A 286 5.77 31.34 -17.28
C PHE A 286 4.85 31.58 -18.48
#